data_AF-D8QHN0-F1
#
_entry.id   AF-D8QHN0-F1
#
_cell.length_a   1.000
_cell.length_b   1.000
_cell.length_c   1.000
_cell.angle_alpha   90.00
_cell.angle_beta   90.00
_cell.angle_gamma   90.00
#
_symmetry.space_group_name_H-M   'P 1'
#
loop_
_entity.id
_entity.type
_entity.pdbx_description
1 polymer ?
#
loop_
_entity_poly.entity_id
_entity_poly.type
_entity_poly.pdbx_seq_one_letter_code
_entity_poly.pdbx_strand_id
1 'polypeptide(L)'
;MVYIPRALSSADGRNIMTHVRRLDLQDVIADTLINLVTAILVAGTIPLTHLAISATVSRIKRAIALVLADSLRNAPNLAALRLSGLHFVDPVFFALLGQCVPNLRQLVIEYKPGILLSKSYPKAPWPFPSYCYAPLFAAFPYLEHLGLNIPIVDVSCTSKYLARMESGYQDMPSVEEGDLGQDSSGTAVDCVAMEGARAMARLFAVYAPRLRTIFFEQVALQVWNSAWAIDRDPNGRPLPRRDLTRKERSRGMTCGSFRWAADWEFSEKELKEILRGASTPSSI
;
A
#
# COMPACT_ATOMS: atom_id res chain seq x y z
N MET A 1 -19.96 12.51 -20.21
CA MET A 1 -19.80 13.93 -19.86
C MET A 1 -19.46 13.99 -18.37
N VAL A 2 -18.23 14.37 -18.01
CA VAL A 2 -17.78 14.44 -16.61
C VAL A 2 -18.11 15.83 -16.08
N TYR A 3 -18.97 15.91 -15.07
CA TYR A 3 -19.27 17.19 -14.41
C TYR A 3 -18.08 17.58 -13.54
N ILE A 4 -17.31 18.58 -13.98
CA ILE A 4 -16.25 19.18 -13.18
C ILE A 4 -16.91 20.31 -12.38
N PRO A 5 -16.97 20.23 -11.04
CA PRO A 5 -17.48 21.33 -10.23
C PRO A 5 -16.80 22.65 -10.60
N ARG A 6 -17.57 23.72 -10.83
CA ARG A 6 -17.03 25.05 -11.20
C ARG A 6 -15.94 25.55 -10.23
N ALA A 7 -15.98 25.12 -8.97
CA ALA A 7 -14.95 25.40 -7.97
C ALA A 7 -13.54 24.89 -8.32
N LEU A 8 -13.42 23.88 -9.18
CA LEU A 8 -12.13 23.37 -9.66
C LEU A 8 -11.64 24.07 -10.95
N SER A 9 -12.51 24.82 -11.61
CA SER A 9 -12.29 25.40 -12.94
C SER A 9 -12.30 26.94 -12.94
N SER A 10 -12.40 27.60 -11.79
CA SER A 10 -12.34 29.06 -11.77
C SER A 10 -10.94 29.50 -12.21
N ALA A 11 -10.87 30.21 -13.34
CA ALA A 11 -9.66 30.89 -13.81
C ALA A 11 -9.06 31.84 -12.74
N ASP A 12 -9.85 32.17 -11.71
CA ASP A 12 -9.52 33.02 -10.56
C ASP A 12 -8.51 32.40 -9.56
N GLY A 13 -7.83 31.30 -9.91
CA GLY A 13 -6.76 30.74 -9.10
C GLY A 13 -7.18 30.04 -7.81
N ARG A 14 -8.48 29.72 -7.63
CA ARG A 14 -9.03 29.11 -6.40
C ARG A 14 -9.07 27.57 -6.43
N ASN A 15 -8.19 26.91 -7.18
CA ASN A 15 -8.14 25.45 -7.12
C ASN A 15 -7.56 25.01 -5.77
N ILE A 16 -8.40 24.41 -4.93
CA ILE A 16 -8.01 23.97 -3.58
C ILE A 16 -6.75 23.10 -3.56
N MET A 17 -6.48 22.34 -4.64
CA MET A 17 -5.33 21.45 -4.74
C MET A 17 -3.98 22.19 -4.71
N THR A 18 -3.93 23.48 -5.05
CA THR A 18 -2.68 24.27 -4.95
C THR A 18 -2.26 24.56 -3.51
N HIS A 19 -3.12 24.28 -2.54
CA HIS A 19 -2.88 24.51 -1.11
C HIS A 19 -2.86 23.22 -0.28
N VAL A 20 -3.43 22.13 -0.80
CA VAL A 20 -3.55 20.86 -0.08
C VAL A 20 -2.21 20.12 -0.05
N ARG A 21 -1.60 20.02 1.14
CA ARG A 21 -0.38 19.25 1.38
C ARG A 21 -0.63 17.80 1.77
N ARG A 22 -1.75 17.51 2.42
CA ARG A 22 -2.11 16.16 2.91
C ARG A 22 -3.57 15.90 2.58
N LEU A 23 -3.84 14.77 1.93
CA LEU A 23 -5.19 14.40 1.52
C LEU A 23 -5.46 12.94 1.88
N ASP A 24 -6.53 12.72 2.64
CA ASP A 24 -7.00 11.39 3.07
C ASP A 24 -8.46 11.22 2.64
N LEU A 25 -8.67 10.39 1.63
CA LEU A 25 -9.98 10.09 1.05
C LEU A 25 -10.40 8.67 1.44
N GLN A 26 -11.40 8.58 2.33
CA GLN A 26 -11.95 7.32 2.82
C GLN A 26 -13.29 7.00 2.18
N ASP A 27 -13.59 5.71 2.05
CA ASP A 27 -14.84 5.17 1.52
C ASP A 27 -15.27 5.74 0.15
N VAL A 28 -14.28 6.04 -0.70
CA VAL A 28 -14.56 6.65 -2.00
C VAL A 28 -15.14 5.67 -3.01
N ILE A 29 -16.06 6.17 -3.84
CA ILE A 29 -16.49 5.49 -5.06
C ILE A 29 -15.39 5.69 -6.10
N ALA A 30 -14.77 4.61 -6.56
CA ALA A 30 -13.58 4.64 -7.40
C ALA A 30 -13.76 5.47 -8.68
N ASP A 31 -14.94 5.42 -9.31
CA ASP A 31 -15.23 6.17 -10.53
C ASP A 31 -15.19 7.70 -10.30
N THR A 32 -15.39 8.16 -9.06
CA THR A 32 -15.28 9.59 -8.70
C THR A 32 -13.84 10.08 -8.58
N LEU A 33 -12.85 9.17 -8.54
CA LEU A 33 -11.43 9.54 -8.53
C LEU A 33 -11.01 10.29 -9.79
N ILE A 34 -11.76 10.16 -10.89
CA ILE A 34 -11.54 10.98 -12.09
C ILE A 34 -11.67 12.48 -11.80
N ASN A 35 -12.47 12.87 -10.81
CA ASN A 35 -12.60 14.27 -10.39
C ASN A 35 -11.33 14.73 -9.66
N LEU A 36 -10.74 13.88 -8.83
CA LEU A 36 -9.45 14.16 -8.18
C LEU A 36 -8.35 14.30 -9.24
N VAL A 37 -8.28 13.37 -10.20
CA VAL A 37 -7.29 13.45 -11.29
C VAL A 37 -7.45 14.75 -12.06
N THR A 38 -8.68 15.09 -12.47
CA THR A 38 -8.96 16.35 -13.14
C THR A 38 -8.53 17.55 -12.30
N ALA A 39 -8.82 17.55 -11.00
CA ALA A 39 -8.43 18.63 -10.09
C ALA A 39 -6.89 18.81 -10.02
N ILE A 40 -6.15 17.71 -9.95
CA ILE A 40 -4.68 17.70 -9.96
C ILE A 40 -4.15 18.25 -11.30
N LEU A 41 -4.67 17.75 -12.42
CA LEU A 41 -4.22 18.18 -13.75
C LEU A 41 -4.49 19.67 -13.99
N VAL A 42 -5.66 20.17 -13.59
CA VAL A 42 -6.02 21.59 -13.72
C VAL A 42 -5.18 22.48 -12.80
N ALA A 43 -4.79 21.99 -11.61
CA ALA A 43 -3.93 22.74 -10.69
C ALA A 43 -2.49 22.89 -11.22
N GLY A 44 -2.05 22.03 -12.15
CA GLY A 44 -0.64 21.91 -12.49
C GLY A 44 0.15 21.39 -11.29
N THR A 45 1.28 22.01 -10.97
CA THR A 45 2.10 21.57 -9.83
C THR A 45 1.41 21.81 -8.49
N ILE A 46 1.24 20.76 -7.69
CA ILE A 46 0.59 20.81 -6.38
C ILE A 46 1.57 20.51 -5.23
N PRO A 47 1.40 21.11 -4.04
CA PRO A 47 2.28 20.91 -2.89
C PRO A 47 1.95 19.63 -2.10
N LEU A 48 1.30 18.65 -2.73
CA LEU A 48 0.85 17.42 -2.07
C LEU A 48 2.05 16.57 -1.66
N THR A 49 2.13 16.26 -0.37
CA THR A 49 3.19 15.46 0.27
C THR A 49 2.70 14.10 0.72
N HIS A 50 1.42 14.00 1.09
CA HIS A 50 0.79 12.75 1.53
C HIS A 50 -0.55 12.56 0.84
N LEU A 51 -0.76 11.39 0.26
CA LEU A 51 -2.03 11.00 -0.37
C LEU A 51 -2.46 9.62 0.10
N ALA A 52 -3.68 9.54 0.62
CA ALA A 52 -4.34 8.29 0.98
C ALA A 52 -5.68 8.19 0.26
N ILE A 53 -5.92 7.06 -0.39
CA ILE A 53 -7.18 6.76 -1.05
C ILE A 53 -7.63 5.38 -0.64
N SER A 54 -8.87 5.28 -0.15
CA SER A 54 -9.50 4.03 0.27
C SER A 54 -10.85 3.84 -0.40
N ALA A 55 -10.91 2.90 -1.35
CA ALA A 55 -12.14 2.54 -2.07
C ALA A 55 -12.80 1.30 -1.47
N THR A 56 -13.31 1.39 -0.24
CA THR A 56 -13.88 0.26 0.52
C THR A 56 -15.15 -0.30 -0.11
N VAL A 57 -16.02 0.55 -0.64
CA VAL A 57 -17.32 0.16 -1.22
C VAL A 57 -17.24 -0.13 -2.73
N SER A 58 -16.10 0.14 -3.35
CA SER A 58 -15.90 -0.01 -4.80
C SER A 58 -14.53 -0.61 -5.11
N ARG A 59 -14.06 -0.49 -6.37
CA ARG A 59 -12.76 -1.01 -6.82
C ARG A 59 -12.12 -0.04 -7.80
N ILE A 60 -10.86 0.34 -7.54
CA ILE A 60 -10.07 1.16 -8.45
C ILE A 60 -9.62 0.28 -9.61
N LYS A 61 -10.32 0.40 -10.74
CA LYS A 61 -10.05 -0.36 -11.98
C LYS A 61 -8.78 0.15 -12.66
N ARG A 62 -8.21 -0.67 -13.54
CA ARG A 62 -6.99 -0.39 -14.32
C ARG A 62 -6.94 1.02 -14.91
N ALA A 63 -7.96 1.43 -15.67
CA ALA A 63 -7.96 2.73 -16.35
C ALA A 63 -7.83 3.90 -15.36
N ILE A 64 -8.58 3.86 -14.25
CA ILE A 64 -8.54 4.89 -13.21
C ILE A 64 -7.21 4.84 -12.47
N ALA A 65 -6.70 3.65 -12.13
CA ALA A 65 -5.41 3.51 -11.44
C ALA A 65 -4.25 4.10 -12.26
N LEU A 66 -4.20 3.83 -13.56
CA LEU A 66 -3.15 4.35 -14.45
C LEU A 66 -3.24 5.87 -14.62
N VAL A 67 -4.45 6.41 -14.86
CA VAL A 67 -4.66 7.86 -15.01
C VAL A 67 -4.37 8.60 -13.70
N LEU A 68 -4.73 8.00 -12.56
CA LEU A 68 -4.36 8.50 -11.24
C LEU A 68 -2.84 8.53 -11.06
N ALA A 69 -2.14 7.42 -11.30
CA ALA A 69 -0.68 7.37 -11.18
C ALA A 69 0.02 8.41 -12.05
N ASP A 70 -0.39 8.58 -13.31
CA ASP A 70 0.21 9.57 -14.21
C ASP A 70 -0.02 11.02 -13.73
N SER A 71 -1.24 11.33 -13.24
CA SER A 71 -1.55 12.65 -12.70
C SER A 71 -0.67 13.05 -11.51
N LEU A 72 -0.17 12.08 -10.74
CA LEU A 72 0.70 12.33 -9.58
C LEU A 72 2.08 12.89 -9.95
N ARG A 73 2.45 12.89 -11.24
CA ARG A 73 3.64 13.62 -11.73
C ARG A 73 3.58 15.11 -11.38
N ASN A 74 2.38 15.65 -11.23
CA ASN A 74 2.14 17.02 -10.79
C ASN A 74 2.33 17.24 -9.27
N ALA A 75 2.61 16.19 -8.51
CA ALA A 75 2.90 16.24 -7.07
C ALA A 75 4.37 15.84 -6.82
N PRO A 76 5.38 16.64 -7.24
CA PRO A 76 6.79 16.26 -7.18
C PRO A 76 7.32 16.04 -5.75
N ASN A 77 6.62 16.59 -4.76
CA ASN A 77 6.94 16.50 -3.34
C ASN A 77 6.20 15.34 -2.63
N LEU A 78 5.47 14.49 -3.37
CA LEU A 78 4.76 13.37 -2.78
C LEU A 78 5.76 12.38 -2.15
N ALA A 79 5.69 12.26 -0.83
CA ALA A 79 6.58 11.42 -0.03
C ALA A 79 5.86 10.16 0.50
N ALA A 80 4.54 10.23 0.68
CA ALA A 80 3.76 9.10 1.17
C ALA A 80 2.51 8.88 0.30
N LEU A 81 2.34 7.65 -0.17
CA LEU A 81 1.20 7.23 -0.97
C LEU A 81 0.59 5.96 -0.41
N ARG A 82 -0.74 5.98 -0.22
CA ARG A 82 -1.54 4.79 0.02
C ARG A 82 -2.68 4.69 -0.98
N LEU A 83 -2.79 3.53 -1.61
CA LEU A 83 -3.90 3.18 -2.49
C LEU A 83 -4.51 1.87 -2.03
N SER A 84 -5.74 1.94 -1.54
CA SER A 84 -6.52 0.80 -1.09
C SER A 84 -7.74 0.56 -1.95
N GLY A 85 -8.01 -0.71 -2.24
CA GLY A 85 -9.11 -1.13 -3.11
C GLY A 85 -8.71 -1.20 -4.59
N LEU A 86 -7.42 -1.39 -4.91
CA LEU A 86 -6.94 -1.57 -6.28
C LEU A 86 -7.39 -2.93 -6.81
N HIS A 87 -8.11 -2.96 -7.94
CA HIS A 87 -8.41 -4.20 -8.66
C HIS A 87 -7.33 -4.57 -9.68
N PHE A 88 -6.26 -3.77 -9.73
CA PHE A 88 -5.20 -3.88 -10.71
C PHE A 88 -3.87 -3.52 -10.05
N VAL A 89 -2.96 -4.48 -9.97
CA VAL A 89 -1.59 -4.34 -9.43
C VAL A 89 -0.60 -5.05 -10.35
N ASP A 90 -0.65 -4.68 -11.63
CA ASP A 90 0.20 -5.23 -12.69
C ASP A 90 1.58 -4.54 -12.69
N PRO A 91 2.69 -5.19 -13.12
CA PRO A 91 3.98 -4.52 -13.20
C PRO A 91 3.99 -3.17 -13.92
N VAL A 92 3.16 -3.01 -14.95
CA VAL A 92 2.98 -1.74 -15.67
C VAL A 92 2.56 -0.60 -14.74
N PHE A 93 1.69 -0.87 -13.76
CA PHE A 93 1.25 0.11 -12.79
C PHE A 93 2.40 0.62 -11.91
N PHE A 94 3.21 -0.30 -11.37
CA PHE A 94 4.36 0.07 -10.54
C PHE A 94 5.43 0.80 -11.33
N ALA A 95 5.70 0.38 -12.56
CA ALA A 95 6.64 1.08 -13.44
C ALA A 95 6.20 2.52 -13.71
N LEU A 96 4.92 2.74 -14.04
CA LEU A 96 4.37 4.08 -14.21
C LEU A 96 4.44 4.90 -12.92
N LEU A 97 4.07 4.29 -11.79
CA LEU A 97 4.09 4.96 -10.50
C LEU A 97 5.51 5.41 -10.11
N GLY A 98 6.51 4.55 -10.30
CA GLY A 98 7.92 4.86 -10.04
C GLY A 98 8.45 5.99 -10.92
N GLN A 99 8.00 6.09 -12.17
CA GLN A 99 8.33 7.21 -13.05
C GLN A 99 7.68 8.53 -12.62
N CYS A 100 6.45 8.48 -12.11
CA CYS A 100 5.70 9.69 -11.78
C CYS A 100 6.04 10.24 -10.39
N VAL A 101 6.35 9.37 -9.42
CA VAL A 101 6.63 9.75 -8.03
C VAL A 101 7.87 9.01 -7.47
N PRO A 102 9.07 9.23 -8.05
CA PRO A 102 10.29 8.53 -7.65
C PRO A 102 10.77 8.87 -6.22
N ASN A 103 10.29 9.98 -5.66
CA ASN A 103 10.67 10.49 -4.34
C ASN A 103 9.87 9.88 -3.17
N LEU A 104 9.03 8.88 -3.44
CA LEU A 104 8.26 8.21 -2.39
C LEU A 104 9.17 7.59 -1.33
N ARG A 105 8.84 7.87 -0.07
CA ARG A 105 9.42 7.28 1.14
C ARG A 105 8.53 6.22 1.74
N GLN A 106 7.22 6.35 1.54
CA GLN A 106 6.23 5.38 2.00
C GLN A 106 5.27 5.03 0.88
N LEU A 107 5.12 3.74 0.63
CA LEU A 107 4.20 3.19 -0.35
C LEU A 107 3.36 2.08 0.29
N VAL A 108 2.04 2.24 0.24
CA VAL A 108 1.08 1.23 0.70
C VAL A 108 0.11 0.91 -0.43
N ILE A 109 0.11 -0.35 -0.88
CA ILE A 109 -0.75 -0.84 -1.96
C ILE A 109 -1.58 -2.01 -1.44
N GLU A 110 -2.90 -1.87 -1.46
CA GLU A 110 -3.82 -2.93 -1.05
C GLU A 110 -4.67 -3.37 -2.26
N TYR A 111 -4.40 -4.59 -2.72
CA TYR A 111 -5.10 -5.26 -3.82
C TYR A 111 -6.44 -5.83 -3.36
N LYS A 112 -7.48 -5.66 -4.19
CA LYS A 112 -8.85 -6.08 -3.92
C LYS A 112 -9.44 -6.77 -5.16
N PRO A 113 -9.43 -8.12 -5.20
CA PRO A 113 -9.93 -8.86 -6.35
C PRO A 113 -11.45 -8.72 -6.52
N GLY A 114 -12.20 -8.64 -5.41
CA GLY A 114 -13.67 -8.58 -5.42
C GLY A 114 -14.25 -7.67 -4.35
N ILE A 115 -15.50 -7.25 -4.53
CA ILE A 115 -16.23 -6.44 -3.54
C ILE A 115 -16.67 -7.30 -2.36
N LEU A 116 -17.18 -8.52 -2.64
CA LEU A 116 -17.75 -9.43 -1.64
C LEU A 116 -16.72 -10.02 -0.68
N LEU A 117 -15.47 -10.19 -1.12
CA LEU A 117 -14.39 -10.76 -0.30
C LEU A 117 -13.88 -9.80 0.79
N SER A 118 -14.23 -8.51 0.72
CA SER A 118 -13.57 -7.46 1.51
C SER A 118 -13.97 -7.36 2.98
N LYS A 119 -15.14 -7.89 3.37
CA LYS A 119 -15.58 -7.78 4.78
C LYS A 119 -14.92 -8.80 5.70
N SER A 120 -14.46 -9.93 5.16
CA SER A 120 -13.98 -11.06 5.98
C SER A 120 -12.57 -11.51 5.65
N TYR A 121 -12.05 -11.19 4.45
CA TYR A 121 -10.73 -11.65 4.01
C TYR A 121 -9.89 -10.47 3.51
N PRO A 122 -9.04 -9.93 4.39
CA PRO A 122 -8.23 -8.78 4.04
C PRO A 122 -6.95 -9.15 3.28
N LYS A 123 -6.66 -10.45 3.22
CA LYS A 123 -5.58 -11.04 2.45
C LYS A 123 -6.11 -11.31 1.04
N ALA A 124 -5.39 -10.84 0.02
CA ALA A 124 -5.78 -11.04 -1.36
C ALA A 124 -4.69 -11.80 -2.12
N PRO A 125 -5.00 -12.85 -2.90
CA PRO A 125 -4.02 -13.46 -3.78
C PRO A 125 -3.64 -12.42 -4.84
N TRP A 126 -2.40 -11.91 -4.78
CA TRP A 126 -1.91 -10.96 -5.78
C TRP A 126 -1.85 -11.65 -7.16
N PRO A 127 -2.09 -10.91 -8.25
CA PRO A 127 -2.24 -11.50 -9.58
C PRO A 127 -0.95 -12.08 -10.17
N PHE A 128 0.21 -11.71 -9.62
CA PHE A 128 1.51 -12.25 -10.01
C PHE A 128 2.27 -12.75 -8.77
N PRO A 129 3.22 -13.68 -8.94
CA PRO A 129 4.13 -14.07 -7.88
C PRO A 129 4.88 -12.86 -7.31
N SER A 130 5.12 -12.86 -6.01
CA SER A 130 5.70 -11.70 -5.32
C SER A 130 7.06 -11.26 -5.87
N TYR A 131 7.90 -12.22 -6.30
CA TYR A 131 9.21 -11.93 -6.88
C TYR A 131 9.14 -11.12 -8.17
N CYS A 132 8.04 -11.16 -8.92
CA CYS A 132 7.85 -10.36 -10.13
C CYS A 132 7.75 -8.85 -9.82
N TYR A 133 7.33 -8.48 -8.61
CA TYR A 133 7.24 -7.08 -8.19
C TYR A 133 8.57 -6.52 -7.69
N ALA A 134 9.48 -7.38 -7.21
CA ALA A 134 10.70 -6.94 -6.57
C ALA A 134 11.52 -5.97 -7.43
N PRO A 135 11.80 -6.26 -8.72
CA PRO A 135 12.59 -5.36 -9.55
C PRO A 135 11.97 -3.98 -9.76
N LEU A 136 10.64 -3.88 -9.67
CA LEU A 136 9.91 -2.64 -9.87
C LEU A 136 10.16 -1.65 -8.73
N PHE A 137 10.55 -2.13 -7.56
CA PHE A 137 10.90 -1.26 -6.44
C PHE A 137 12.22 -0.49 -6.62
N ALA A 138 13.04 -0.88 -7.61
CA ALA A 138 14.21 -0.10 -8.01
C ALA A 138 13.86 1.31 -8.50
N ALA A 139 12.63 1.54 -8.94
CA ALA A 139 12.14 2.84 -9.35
C ALA A 139 11.89 3.81 -8.17
N PHE A 140 11.96 3.34 -6.91
CA PHE A 140 11.75 4.15 -5.71
C PHE A 140 13.02 4.20 -4.84
N PRO A 141 14.06 4.95 -5.23
CA PRO A 141 15.35 4.98 -4.53
C PRO A 141 15.27 5.50 -3.09
N TYR A 142 14.19 6.18 -2.73
CA TYR A 142 13.96 6.76 -1.40
C TYR A 142 12.99 5.97 -0.53
N LEU A 143 12.49 4.83 -1.01
CA LEU A 143 11.46 4.06 -0.30
C LEU A 143 12.01 3.50 1.02
N GLU A 144 11.44 3.95 2.14
CA GLU A 144 11.77 3.50 3.49
C GLU A 144 10.72 2.52 4.04
N HIS A 145 9.45 2.67 3.64
CA HIS A 145 8.33 1.93 4.19
C HIS A 145 7.45 1.35 3.09
N LEU A 146 7.25 0.04 3.10
CA LEU A 146 6.44 -0.67 2.12
C LEU A 146 5.32 -1.46 2.82
N GLY A 147 4.07 -1.21 2.44
CA GLY A 147 2.91 -1.97 2.91
C GLY A 147 2.20 -2.65 1.75
N LEU A 148 1.97 -3.95 1.86
CA LEU A 148 1.29 -4.75 0.87
C LEU A 148 0.30 -5.67 1.58
N ASN A 149 -0.82 -6.01 0.97
CA ASN A 149 -1.76 -6.98 1.54
C ASN A 149 -1.58 -8.40 0.96
N ILE A 150 -0.32 -8.78 0.70
CA ILE A 150 0.03 -10.13 0.25
C ILE A 150 -0.19 -11.10 1.42
N PRO A 151 -0.98 -12.17 1.26
CA PRO A 151 -1.17 -13.18 2.29
C PRO A 151 0.16 -13.83 2.69
N ILE A 152 0.38 -13.98 4.00
CA ILE A 152 1.36 -14.91 4.55
C ILE A 152 0.54 -16.06 5.12
N VAL A 153 0.09 -16.95 4.23
CA VAL A 153 -0.64 -18.13 4.66
C VAL A 153 0.38 -19.17 5.13
N ASP A 154 0.38 -19.46 6.43
CA ASP A 154 1.07 -20.64 7.01
C ASP A 154 0.19 -21.90 6.94
N VAL A 155 -1.06 -21.75 6.47
CA VAL A 155 -2.00 -22.86 6.30
C VAL A 155 -1.78 -23.48 4.92
N SER A 156 -0.90 -24.47 4.86
CA SER A 156 -0.86 -25.34 3.70
C SER A 156 -2.23 -26.00 3.53
N CYS A 157 -3.01 -25.61 2.53
CA CYS A 157 -4.08 -26.46 2.01
C CYS A 157 -3.41 -27.63 1.27
N THR A 158 -2.76 -28.51 2.03
CA THR A 158 -2.17 -29.74 1.48
C THR A 158 -3.28 -30.59 0.87
N SER A 159 -2.92 -31.34 -0.17
CA SER A 159 -3.70 -32.45 -0.74
C SER A 159 -4.29 -33.40 0.31
N LYS A 160 -3.74 -33.44 1.54
CA LYS A 160 -4.32 -34.11 2.72
C LYS A 160 -5.81 -33.80 2.92
N TYR A 161 -6.26 -32.55 2.73
CA TYR A 161 -7.68 -32.21 2.85
C TYR A 161 -8.52 -32.64 1.63
N LEU A 162 -7.92 -32.68 0.44
CA LEU A 162 -8.57 -33.19 -0.79
C LEU A 162 -8.69 -34.72 -0.77
N ALA A 163 -7.62 -35.44 -0.47
CA ALA A 163 -7.64 -36.89 -0.25
C ALA A 163 -8.61 -37.28 0.89
N ARG A 164 -8.75 -36.41 1.91
CA ARG A 164 -9.76 -36.57 2.98
C ARG A 164 -11.20 -36.40 2.49
N MET A 165 -11.43 -35.45 1.58
CA MET A 165 -12.73 -35.29 0.92
C MET A 165 -13.02 -36.45 -0.04
N GLU A 166 -12.01 -36.97 -0.74
CA GLU A 166 -12.13 -38.09 -1.68
C GLU A 166 -12.31 -39.45 -1.00
N SER A 167 -11.75 -39.65 0.20
CA SER A 167 -11.90 -40.88 1.01
C SER A 167 -13.22 -40.96 1.79
N GLY A 168 -14.14 -40.00 1.62
CA GLY A 168 -15.45 -40.01 2.27
C GLY A 168 -15.40 -39.90 3.80
N TYR A 169 -14.32 -39.33 4.36
CA TYR A 169 -14.11 -39.15 5.80
C TYR A 169 -14.05 -40.44 6.65
N GLN A 170 -13.82 -41.61 6.04
CA GLN A 170 -14.03 -42.90 6.69
C GLN A 170 -13.02 -43.27 7.79
N ASP A 171 -11.84 -42.63 7.84
CA ASP A 171 -10.73 -43.02 8.73
C ASP A 171 -10.35 -41.99 9.80
N MET A 172 -11.28 -41.16 10.27
CA MET A 172 -10.96 -40.21 11.35
C MET A 172 -11.15 -40.83 12.74
N PRO A 173 -10.09 -41.02 13.55
CA PRO A 173 -10.26 -40.91 14.99
C PRO A 173 -10.90 -39.54 15.27
N SER A 174 -11.92 -39.51 16.13
CA SER A 174 -12.54 -38.26 16.57
C SER A 174 -11.44 -37.29 16.94
N VAL A 175 -11.40 -36.14 16.26
CA VAL A 175 -10.43 -35.08 16.54
C VAL A 175 -10.69 -34.61 17.96
N GLU A 176 -10.00 -35.21 18.93
CA GLU A 176 -9.64 -34.49 20.13
C GLU A 176 -8.70 -33.37 19.66
N GLU A 177 -9.08 -32.14 19.97
CA GLU A 177 -8.53 -30.87 19.47
C GLU A 177 -7.05 -30.59 19.85
N GLY A 178 -6.25 -31.63 20.09
CA GLY A 178 -4.98 -31.53 20.81
C GLY A 178 -3.70 -31.46 19.97
N ASP A 179 -3.69 -31.90 18.71
CA ASP A 179 -2.40 -32.14 18.02
C ASP A 179 -2.35 -31.54 16.59
N LEU A 180 -2.16 -30.21 16.54
CA LEU A 180 -1.77 -29.48 15.33
C LEU A 180 -0.23 -29.43 15.16
N GLY A 181 0.48 -30.46 15.62
CA GLY A 181 1.93 -30.56 15.58
C GLY A 181 2.44 -31.31 14.35
N GLN A 182 3.14 -30.59 13.47
CA GLN A 182 4.16 -31.10 12.54
C GLN A 182 3.75 -32.23 11.59
N ASP A 183 3.38 -31.89 10.35
CA ASP A 183 3.40 -32.89 9.27
C ASP A 183 4.12 -32.36 8.03
N SER A 184 5.34 -32.86 7.90
CA SER A 184 6.28 -32.67 6.80
C SER A 184 5.89 -33.53 5.60
N SER A 185 5.05 -33.03 4.70
CA SER A 185 5.01 -33.56 3.33
C SER A 185 4.49 -32.52 2.33
N GLY A 186 5.34 -32.19 1.37
CA GLY A 186 5.14 -31.11 0.41
C GLY A 186 4.07 -31.40 -0.63
N THR A 187 3.24 -30.40 -0.91
CA THR A 187 2.69 -30.11 -2.24
C THR A 187 2.21 -28.66 -2.26
N ALA A 188 2.88 -27.84 -3.07
CA ALA A 188 2.90 -26.38 -2.98
C ALA A 188 1.66 -25.73 -3.63
N VAL A 189 0.81 -25.14 -2.79
CA VAL A 189 0.11 -23.89 -3.12
C VAL A 189 1.16 -22.78 -3.01
N ASP A 190 1.09 -21.73 -3.84
CA ASP A 190 1.98 -20.55 -3.82
C ASP A 190 1.80 -19.75 -2.52
N CYS A 191 2.21 -20.37 -1.42
CA CYS A 191 2.15 -19.90 -0.07
C CYS A 191 3.58 -19.70 0.40
N VAL A 192 3.81 -18.52 0.95
CA VAL A 192 5.12 -18.15 1.43
C VAL A 192 5.13 -18.46 2.93
N ALA A 193 5.70 -19.61 3.33
CA ALA A 193 5.98 -19.94 4.73
C ALA A 193 6.72 -18.78 5.39
N MET A 194 6.74 -18.65 6.72
CA MET A 194 7.29 -17.43 7.32
C MET A 194 8.76 -17.14 6.94
N GLU A 195 9.56 -18.18 6.68
CA GLU A 195 10.90 -18.02 6.10
C GLU A 195 10.90 -17.55 4.64
N GLY A 196 9.92 -17.97 3.85
CA GLY A 196 9.69 -17.38 2.55
C GLY A 196 9.30 -15.89 2.65
N ALA A 197 8.49 -15.49 3.64
CA ALA A 197 8.01 -14.11 3.75
C ALA A 197 9.18 -13.21 4.12
N ARG A 198 10.07 -13.73 4.97
CA ARG A 198 11.39 -13.17 5.25
C ARG A 198 12.28 -13.10 4.02
N ALA A 199 12.33 -14.14 3.19
CA ALA A 199 13.09 -14.14 1.93
C ALA A 199 12.55 -13.11 0.93
N MET A 200 11.22 -12.97 0.84
CA MET A 200 10.55 -11.95 0.03
C MET A 200 10.86 -10.53 0.54
N ALA A 201 10.80 -10.31 1.86
CA ALA A 201 11.21 -9.05 2.48
C ALA A 201 12.68 -8.70 2.14
N ARG A 202 13.57 -9.70 2.22
CA ARG A 202 14.97 -9.55 1.81
C ARG A 202 15.09 -9.17 0.33
N LEU A 203 14.37 -9.87 -0.55
CA LEU A 203 14.38 -9.62 -1.99
C LEU A 203 13.92 -8.20 -2.33
N PHE A 204 12.83 -7.72 -1.73
CA PHE A 204 12.37 -6.34 -1.96
C PHE A 204 13.39 -5.33 -1.46
N ALA A 205 14.04 -5.59 -0.32
CA ALA A 205 15.11 -4.75 0.19
C ALA A 205 16.40 -4.77 -0.66
N VAL A 206 16.61 -5.76 -1.53
CA VAL A 206 17.69 -5.72 -2.52
C VAL A 206 17.41 -4.63 -3.55
N TYR A 207 16.16 -4.54 -4.04
CA TYR A 207 15.75 -3.57 -5.06
C TYR A 207 15.37 -2.20 -4.49
N ALA A 208 15.04 -2.10 -3.21
CA ALA A 208 14.81 -0.83 -2.51
C ALA A 208 15.90 -0.62 -1.42
N PRO A 209 17.05 0.01 -1.77
CA PRO A 209 18.21 0.11 -0.88
C PRO A 209 17.95 0.85 0.43
N ARG A 210 16.95 1.72 0.49
CA ARG A 210 16.60 2.48 1.68
C ARG A 210 15.45 1.89 2.48
N LEU A 211 14.94 0.72 2.07
CA LEU A 211 13.83 0.06 2.76
C LEU A 211 14.23 -0.26 4.20
N ARG A 212 13.43 0.22 5.15
CA ARG A 212 13.60 0.05 6.60
C ARG A 212 12.55 -0.86 7.20
N THR A 213 11.31 -0.81 6.70
CA THR A 213 10.25 -1.69 7.18
C THR A 213 9.38 -2.16 6.04
N ILE A 214 8.89 -3.39 6.15
CA ILE A 214 7.90 -3.97 5.25
C ILE A 214 6.78 -4.65 6.03
N PHE A 215 5.56 -4.50 5.54
CA PHE A 215 4.33 -5.05 6.11
C PHE A 215 3.57 -5.84 5.04
N PHE A 216 3.12 -7.03 5.40
CA PHE A 216 2.29 -7.91 4.58
C PHE A 216 0.89 -8.11 5.21
N GLU A 217 -0.02 -8.81 4.52
CA GLU A 217 -1.40 -9.15 4.90
C GLU A 217 -2.36 -7.99 5.11
N GLN A 218 -2.12 -7.19 6.15
CA GLN A 218 -2.97 -6.09 6.53
C GLN A 218 -2.14 -4.98 7.11
N VAL A 219 -2.11 -3.88 6.38
CA VAL A 219 -1.45 -2.69 6.86
C VAL A 219 -2.31 -1.99 7.92
N ALA A 220 -3.65 -2.13 7.80
CA ALA A 220 -4.61 -1.53 8.71
C ALA A 220 -4.85 -2.29 10.03
N LEU A 221 -4.75 -3.63 10.02
CA LEU A 221 -4.91 -4.42 11.25
C LEU A 221 -3.55 -4.74 11.83
N GLN A 222 -3.44 -4.62 13.15
CA GLN A 222 -2.22 -4.75 13.94
C GLN A 222 -1.69 -6.19 14.03
N VAL A 223 -1.78 -6.97 12.94
CA VAL A 223 -1.28 -8.34 12.91
C VAL A 223 0.23 -8.30 12.68
N TRP A 224 0.99 -8.03 13.75
CA TRP A 224 2.44 -7.76 13.67
C TRP A 224 3.27 -8.96 13.19
N ASN A 225 2.68 -10.15 13.10
CA ASN A 225 3.34 -11.36 12.60
C ASN A 225 3.67 -11.28 11.10
N SER A 226 3.16 -10.26 10.39
CA SER A 226 3.39 -10.03 8.97
C SER A 226 4.37 -8.89 8.67
N ALA A 227 5.18 -8.47 9.64
CA ALA A 227 6.04 -7.30 9.51
C ALA A 227 7.52 -7.59 9.82
N TRP A 228 8.42 -6.89 9.11
CA TRP A 228 9.87 -6.98 9.29
C TRP A 228 10.52 -5.61 9.28
N ALA A 229 11.45 -5.40 10.22
CA ALA A 229 12.49 -4.39 10.08
C ALA A 229 13.57 -4.90 9.11
N ILE A 230 14.18 -4.00 8.36
CA ILE A 230 15.25 -4.29 7.41
C ILE A 230 16.51 -3.57 7.88
N ASP A 231 17.37 -4.32 8.54
CA ASP A 231 18.72 -3.89 8.85
C ASP A 231 19.65 -4.19 7.67
N ARG A 232 20.88 -3.66 7.69
CA ARG A 232 21.91 -3.98 6.69
C ARG A 232 23.23 -4.34 7.35
N ASP A 233 23.92 -5.31 6.79
CA ASP A 233 25.27 -5.66 7.20
C ASP A 233 26.30 -4.59 6.73
N PRO A 234 27.58 -4.68 7.14
CA PRO A 234 28.62 -3.75 6.68
C PRO A 234 28.83 -3.72 5.15
N ASN A 235 28.39 -4.75 4.44
CA ASN A 235 28.43 -4.84 2.97
C ASN A 235 27.14 -4.32 2.31
N GLY A 236 26.20 -3.78 3.08
CA GLY A 236 24.91 -3.27 2.60
C GLY A 236 23.87 -4.36 2.30
N ARG A 237 24.10 -5.63 2.64
CA ARG A 237 23.16 -6.73 2.39
C ARG A 237 21.99 -6.65 3.37
N PRO A 238 20.73 -6.83 2.90
CA PRO A 238 19.56 -6.71 3.76
C PRO A 238 19.41 -7.90 4.71
N LEU A 239 19.18 -7.58 5.99
CA LEU A 239 18.97 -8.51 7.10
C LEU A 239 17.58 -8.28 7.70
N PRO A 240 16.54 -8.98 7.23
CA PRO A 240 15.21 -8.85 7.82
C PRO A 240 15.18 -9.40 9.24
N ARG A 241 14.62 -8.61 10.16
CA ARG A 241 14.45 -8.88 11.59
C ARG A 241 12.98 -8.73 11.98
N ARG A 242 12.45 -9.67 12.77
CA ARG A 242 11.04 -9.66 13.21
C ARG A 242 10.75 -8.62 14.28
N ASP A 243 11.73 -8.33 15.13
CA ASP A 243 11.52 -7.46 16.29
C ASP A 243 11.44 -5.98 15.91
N LEU A 244 10.27 -5.48 15.55
CA LEU A 244 10.10 -4.04 15.32
C LEU A 244 10.29 -3.26 16.64
N THR A 245 11.13 -2.23 16.61
CA THR A 245 11.21 -1.22 17.67
C THR A 245 9.87 -0.49 17.81
N ARG A 246 9.63 0.19 18.95
CA ARG A 246 8.40 0.98 19.15
C ARG A 246 8.17 2.01 18.04
N LYS A 247 9.24 2.66 17.57
CA LYS A 247 9.18 3.64 16.48
C LYS A 247 8.78 2.98 15.15
N GLU A 248 9.37 1.83 14.82
CA GLU A 248 9.03 1.08 13.61
C GLU A 248 7.61 0.53 13.65
N ARG A 249 7.15 0.02 14.81
CA ARG A 249 5.74 -0.36 15.02
C ARG A 249 4.80 0.81 14.81
N SER A 250 5.15 1.97 15.38
CA SER A 250 4.38 3.20 15.20
C SER A 250 4.27 3.56 13.72
N ARG A 251 5.37 3.48 12.95
CA ARG A 251 5.37 3.68 11.49
C ARG A 251 4.56 2.62 10.74
N GLY A 252 4.50 1.38 11.23
CA GLY A 252 3.56 0.39 10.69
C GLY A 252 2.11 0.79 10.85
N MET A 253 1.73 1.31 12.02
CA MET A 253 0.38 1.82 12.25
C MET A 253 0.03 3.00 11.33
N THR A 254 0.99 3.87 11.01
CA THR A 254 0.78 4.99 10.09
C THR A 254 0.48 4.54 8.67
N CYS A 255 1.01 3.37 8.27
CA CYS A 255 0.69 2.76 7.00
C CYS A 255 -0.79 2.32 6.95
N GLY A 256 -1.37 1.95 8.11
CA GLY A 256 -2.74 1.46 8.28
C GLY A 256 -3.84 2.51 8.34
N SER A 257 -3.49 3.75 8.70
CA SER A 257 -4.25 4.96 8.44
C SER A 257 -3.35 6.14 8.79
N PHE A 258 -3.16 7.07 7.86
CA PHE A 258 -2.26 8.18 8.10
C PHE A 258 -2.75 9.12 9.21
N ARG A 259 -4.02 9.06 9.60
CA ARG A 259 -4.54 9.84 10.74
C ARG A 259 -3.83 9.51 12.05
N TRP A 260 -3.27 8.30 12.16
CA TRP A 260 -2.51 7.86 13.33
C TRP A 260 -1.01 8.11 13.19
N ALA A 261 -0.61 8.76 12.10
CA ALA A 261 0.77 9.10 11.85
C ALA A 261 1.17 10.36 12.61
N ALA A 262 2.20 10.25 13.46
CA ALA A 262 2.74 11.40 14.17
C ALA A 262 3.25 12.48 13.19
N ASP A 263 3.63 12.10 11.97
CA ASP A 263 4.03 12.98 10.87
C ASP A 263 2.85 13.47 10.00
N TRP A 264 1.61 13.14 10.35
CA TRP A 264 0.42 13.71 9.74
C TRP A 264 0.03 15.07 10.33
N GLU A 265 0.51 15.39 11.52
CA GLU A 265 0.34 16.72 12.11
C GLU A 265 1.25 17.72 11.40
N PHE A 266 0.77 18.94 11.16
CA PHE A 266 1.59 19.98 10.57
C PHE A 266 2.63 20.43 11.59
N SER A 267 3.89 20.46 11.19
CA SER A 267 4.90 21.12 12.01
C SER A 267 4.55 22.61 12.16
N GLU A 268 5.02 23.23 13.24
CA GLU A 268 4.80 24.65 13.49
C GLU A 268 5.27 25.53 12.31
N LYS A 269 6.36 25.11 11.65
CA LYS A 269 6.87 25.77 10.43
C LYS A 269 5.88 25.65 9.27
N GLU A 270 5.36 24.46 8.99
CA GLU A 270 4.37 24.25 7.93
C GLU A 270 3.08 25.01 8.21
N LEU A 271 2.63 25.02 9.47
CA LEU A 271 1.47 25.81 9.88
C LEU A 271 1.69 27.30 9.60
N LYS A 272 2.87 27.84 9.97
CA LYS A 272 3.25 29.23 9.66
C LYS A 272 3.30 29.50 8.17
N GLU A 273 3.81 28.58 7.34
CA GLU A 273 3.82 28.71 5.88
C GLU A 273 2.40 28.71 5.29
N ILE A 274 1.54 27.81 5.77
CA ILE A 274 0.13 27.71 5.34
C ILE A 274 -0.61 29.01 5.69
N LEU A 275 -0.44 29.52 6.91
CA LEU A 275 -1.07 30.75 7.37
C LEU A 275 -0.55 31.99 6.63
N ARG A 276 0.75 32.03 6.27
CA ARG A 276 1.34 33.10 5.45
C ARG A 276 0.85 33.08 4.01
N GLY A 277 0.73 31.90 3.40
CA GLY A 277 0.18 31.76 2.04
C GLY A 277 -1.30 32.14 1.93
N ALA A 278 -2.05 32.03 3.03
CA ALA A 278 -3.45 32.45 3.11
C ALA A 278 -3.64 33.98 3.28
N SER A 279 -2.58 34.72 3.60
CA SER A 279 -2.65 36.15 3.97
C SER A 279 -2.11 37.12 2.93
N THR A 280 -1.77 36.66 1.73
CA THR A 280 -1.61 37.53 0.55
C THR A 280 -2.91 37.59 -0.26
N PRO A 281 -3.83 38.53 0.03
CA PRO A 281 -4.81 38.92 -0.96
C PRO A 281 -4.03 39.61 -2.08
N SER A 282 -4.00 38.97 -3.26
CA SER A 282 -3.55 39.60 -4.50
C SER A 282 -4.37 40.87 -4.68
N SER A 283 -3.76 42.01 -4.37
CA SER A 283 -4.33 43.31 -4.65
C SER A 283 -4.17 43.54 -6.14
N ILE A 284 -5.25 43.37 -6.89
CA ILE A 284 -5.43 43.94 -8.22
C ILE A 284 -6.60 44.90 -8.10
#